data_AF-A0A2N6E7K3-F1
#
_entry.id   AF-A0A2N6E7K3-F1
#
_cell.length_a   1.000
_cell.length_b   1.000
_cell.length_c   1.000
_cell.angle_alpha   90.00
_cell.angle_beta   90.00
_cell.angle_gamma   90.00
#
_symmetry.space_group_name_H-M   'P 1'
#
loop_
_entity.id
_entity.type
_entity.pdbx_description
1 polymer ?
#
loop_
_entity_poly.entity_id
_entity_poly.type
_entity_poly.pdbx_seq_one_letter_code
_entity_poly.pdbx_strand_id
1 'polypeptide(L)' 'MGKSVKDPKRFIISCRVSDEEMAVLQERAKEAGTNISNLLRLSLDINSANQQMAS' A
#
# COMPACT_ATOMS: atom_id res chain seq x y z
N MET A 1 22.21 -20.59 4.26
CA MET A 1 22.16 -19.12 4.06
C MET A 1 20.72 -18.65 4.21
N GLY A 2 20.25 -18.44 5.44
CA GLY A 2 18.91 -17.92 5.71
C GLY A 2 18.99 -16.42 5.96
N LYS A 3 18.54 -15.60 5.01
CA LYS A 3 18.44 -14.16 5.23
C LYS A 3 17.30 -13.92 6.22
N SER A 4 17.64 -13.38 7.40
CA SER A 4 16.65 -12.80 8.31
C SER A 4 15.93 -11.68 7.59
N VAL A 5 14.71 -11.94 7.13
CA VAL A 5 13.82 -10.88 6.65
C VAL A 5 13.44 -10.10 7.90
N LYS A 6 14.01 -8.89 8.05
CA LYS A 6 13.75 -7.99 9.17
C LYS A 6 12.30 -7.53 9.09
N ASP A 7 11.42 -8.35 9.66
CA ASP A 7 9.99 -8.16 9.91
C ASP A 7 9.22 -7.27 8.90
N PRO A 8 8.83 -7.80 7.73
CA PRO A 8 8.19 -7.02 6.67
C PRO A 8 6.76 -6.55 7.01
N LYS A 9 6.23 -6.88 8.21
CA LYS A 9 4.87 -6.55 8.66
C LYS A 9 4.82 -5.70 9.93
N ARG A 10 5.92 -5.09 10.36
CA ARG A 10 5.98 -4.33 11.62
C ARG A 10 4.97 -3.17 11.72
N PHE A 11 4.55 -2.59 10.59
CA PHE A 11 3.62 -1.46 10.55
C PHE A 11 2.42 -1.77 9.65
N ILE A 12 1.28 -2.07 10.27
CA ILE A 12 0.01 -2.31 9.59
C ILE A 12 -0.90 -1.10 9.80
N ILE A 13 -1.49 -0.60 8.71
CA ILE A 13 -2.56 0.40 8.74
C ILE A 13 -3.88 -0.36 8.56
N SER A 14 -4.77 -0.26 9.54
CA SER A 14 -6.12 -0.82 9.48
C SER A 14 -7.12 0.32 9.38
N CYS A 15 -8.01 0.26 8.39
CA CYS A 15 -9.12 1.19 8.21
C CYS A 15 -10.41 0.37 8.11
N ARG A 16 -11.51 0.86 8.70
CA ARG A 16 -12.84 0.31 8.47
C ARG A 16 -13.47 1.07 7.32
N VAL A 17 -13.97 0.31 6.35
CA VAL A 17 -14.69 0.84 5.19
C VAL A 17 -15.97 0.04 5.02
N SER A 18 -16.98 0.63 4.40
CA SER A 18 -18.19 -0.07 3.98
C SER A 18 -17.92 -1.01 2.80
N ASP A 19 -18.88 -1.87 2.49
CA ASP A 19 -18.80 -2.74 1.31
C ASP A 19 -18.76 -1.93 0.00
N GLU A 20 -19.49 -0.81 -0.04
CA GLU A 20 -19.51 0.11 -1.18
C GLU A 20 -18.14 0.79 -1.38
N GLU A 21 -17.54 1.28 -0.30
CA GLU A 21 -16.19 1.88 -0.34
C GLU A 21 -15.15 0.84 -0.78
N MET A 22 -15.25 -0.40 -0.31
CA MET A 22 -14.36 -1.48 -0.72
C MET A 22 -14.50 -1.85 -2.20
N ALA A 23 -15.72 -1.82 -2.75
CA ALA A 23 -15.94 -2.06 -4.18
C ALA A 23 -15.27 -0.99 -5.04
N VAL A 24 -15.41 0.28 -4.66
CA VAL A 24 -14.73 1.40 -5.33
C VAL A 24 -13.21 1.26 -5.25
N LEU A 25 -12.65 0.90 -4.09
CA LEU A 25 -11.21 0.69 -3.94
C LEU A 25 -10.68 -0.43 -4.84
N GLN A 26 -11.43 -1.52 -4.99
CA GLN A 26 -11.06 -2.63 -5.88
C GLN A 26 -11.08 -2.21 -7.36
N GLU A 27 -12.12 -1.50 -7.78
CA GLU A 27 -12.22 -0.99 -9.16
C GLU A 27 -11.06 -0.05 -9.47
N ARG A 28 -10.79 0.93 -8.60
CA ARG A 28 -9.66 1.86 -8.76
C ARG A 28 -8.31 1.16 -8.81
N ALA A 29 -8.09 0.16 -7.96
CA ALA A 29 -6.85 -0.61 -7.97
C ALA A 29 -6.68 -1.36 -9.31
N LYS A 30 -7.76 -1.95 -9.83
CA LYS A 30 -7.79 -2.63 -11.12
C LYS A 30 -7.52 -1.66 -12.28
N GLU A 31 -8.17 -0.50 -12.30
CA GLU A 31 -7.96 0.55 -13.31
C GLU A 31 -6.50 1.03 -13.33
N ALA A 32 -5.90 1.18 -12.15
CA ALA A 32 -4.50 1.58 -11.98
C ALA A 32 -3.49 0.44 -12.19
N GLY A 33 -3.94 -0.80 -12.48
CA GLY A 33 -3.07 -1.96 -12.67
C GLY A 33 -2.23 -2.33 -11.44
N THR A 34 -2.72 -2.03 -10.23
CA THR A 34 -2.00 -2.24 -8.97
C THR A 34 -2.92 -2.83 -7.90
N ASN A 35 -2.41 -3.02 -6.68
CA ASN A 35 -3.23 -3.44 -5.54
C ASN A 35 -3.63 -2.26 -4.65
N ILE A 36 -4.63 -2.47 -3.79
CA ILE A 36 -5.17 -1.43 -2.90
C ILE A 36 -4.09 -0.80 -2.02
N SER A 37 -3.16 -1.60 -1.47
CA SER A 37 -2.10 -1.05 -0.62
C SER A 37 -1.18 -0.10 -1.38
N ASN A 38 -0.84 -0.41 -2.63
CA ASN A 38 -0.04 0.45 -3.48
C ASN A 38 -0.83 1.68 -3.92
N LEU A 39 -2.10 1.51 -4.29
CA LEU A 39 -3.00 2.62 -4.60
C LEU A 39 -3.02 3.64 -3.44
N LEU A 40 -3.22 3.16 -2.20
CA LEU A 40 -3.23 4.03 -1.02
C LEU A 40 -1.87 4.70 -0.76
N ARG A 41 -0.76 3.99 -0.98
CA ARG A 41 0.59 4.60 -0.85
C ARG A 41 0.82 5.71 -1.87
N LEU A 42 0.30 5.56 -3.08
CA LEU A 42 0.38 6.60 -4.12
C LEU A 42 -0.50 7.78 -3.76
N SER A 43 -1.74 7.56 -3.30
CA SER A 43 -2.66 8.62 -2.90
C SER A 43 -2.21 9.42 -1.67
N LEU A 44 -1.38 8.83 -0.81
CA LEU A 44 -0.80 9.49 0.36
C LEU A 44 0.58 10.13 0.07
N ASP A 45 1.03 10.13 -1.19
CA ASP A 45 2.36 10.57 -1.61
C ASP A 45 3.54 9.91 -0.86
N ILE A 46 3.29 8.76 -0.22
CA ILE A 46 4.29 8.05 0.60
C ILE A 46 5.41 7.47 -0.29
N ASN A 47 5.11 7.15 -1.55
CA ASN A 47 6.10 6.57 -2.46
C ASN A 47 7.26 7.54 -2.76
N SER A 48 7.01 8.85 -2.69
CA SER A 48 8.02 9.90 -2.88
C SER A 48 9.01 9.96 -1.70
N ALA A 49 8.53 9.72 -0.48
CA ALA A 49 9.36 9.71 0.73
C ALA A 49 10.36 8.54 0.78
N ASN A 50 9.99 7.39 0.20
CA ASN A 50 10.89 6.21 0.15
C ASN A 50 12.04 6.37 -0.86
N GLN A 51 11.92 7.22 -1.88
CA GLN A 51 12.99 7.47 -2.84
C GLN A 51 14.11 8.34 -2.26
N GLN A 52 13.79 9.22 -1.29
CA GLN A 52 14.77 10.12 -0.65
C GLN A 52 15.66 9.43 0.39
N MET A 53 15.24 8.30 0.95
CA MET A 53 16.07 7.52 1.89
C MET A 53 16.99 6.49 1.20
N ALA A 54 16.81 6.27 -0.10
CA ALA A 54 17.59 5.33 -0.90
C ALA A 54 18.64 6.03 -1.79
N SER A 55 18.81 7.35 -1.65
CA SER A 55 19.81 8.16 -2.37
C SER A 55 20.86 8.70 -1.40
#